data_AF-A0A7L2IPI1-F1
#
_entry.id   AF-A0A7L2IPI1-F1
#
_cell.length_a   1.000
_cell.length_b   1.000
_cell.length_c   1.000
_cell.angle_alpha   90.00
_cell.angle_beta   90.00
_cell.angle_gamma   90.00
#
_symmetry.space_group_name_H-M   'P 1'
#
loop_
_entity.id
_entity.type
_entity.pdbx_description
1 polymer ?
#
loop_
_entity_poly.entity_id
_entity_poly.type
_entity_poly.pdbx_seq_one_letter_code
_entity_poly.pdbx_strand_id
1 'polypeptide(L)'
;LYLDVHTFISQVLKEENLSNKAREKREILLKKIKDVMASFPKDFPDKVLEDGEESGGSSTPGDGDSVASDQDDGDDEALPDGNRFGPVAAQDLQFVLKAGYLEKRRKEHSFLGFEWQKRWCVISRTVFYYYGSDKDKQQKGEFALEGYSTRMNNCLRKDSKRDCCFEIFATDKRIYQFTAATPKEAEEWVQQIRFVIQDMESNTIPEEEVEEEEEYDDVGQVSSESVDDSIYEEV
;
A
#
# COMPACT_ATOMS: atom_id res chain seq x y z
N LEU A 1 -8.27 9.54 -12.81
CA LEU A 1 -8.38 10.81 -13.57
C LEU A 1 -9.77 11.45 -13.45
N TYR A 2 -10.86 10.77 -13.81
CA TYR A 2 -12.20 11.36 -13.80
C TYR A 2 -12.74 11.73 -12.40
N LEU A 3 -12.68 10.80 -11.44
CA LEU A 3 -13.07 11.03 -10.04
C LEU A 3 -12.21 12.14 -9.40
N ASP A 4 -10.93 12.20 -9.77
CA ASP A 4 -10.01 13.23 -9.29
C ASP A 4 -10.44 14.62 -9.79
N VAL A 5 -10.85 14.74 -11.06
CA VAL A 5 -11.35 16.00 -11.63
C VAL A 5 -12.68 16.41 -10.99
N HIS A 6 -13.62 15.48 -10.79
CA HIS A 6 -14.89 15.80 -10.12
C HIS A 6 -14.67 16.23 -8.67
N THR A 7 -13.83 15.52 -7.92
CA THR A 7 -13.50 15.83 -6.51
C THR A 7 -12.79 17.17 -6.40
N PHE A 8 -11.82 17.43 -7.26
CA PHE A 8 -11.12 18.71 -7.31
C PHE A 8 -12.09 19.88 -7.58
N ILE A 9 -13.01 19.75 -8.52
CA ILE A 9 -13.96 20.83 -8.84
C ILE A 9 -15.04 20.97 -7.76
N SER A 10 -15.58 19.87 -7.23
CA SER A 10 -16.72 19.88 -6.30
C SER A 10 -16.35 20.18 -4.84
N GLN A 11 -15.17 19.76 -4.40
CA GLN A 11 -14.72 19.91 -3.01
C GLN A 11 -13.57 20.92 -2.92
N VAL A 12 -12.45 20.69 -3.61
CA VAL A 12 -11.25 21.54 -3.47
C VAL A 12 -11.51 22.97 -3.93
N LEU A 13 -12.03 23.17 -5.15
CA LEU A 13 -12.38 24.50 -5.65
C LEU A 13 -13.59 25.14 -4.94
N LYS A 14 -14.31 24.42 -4.06
CA LYS A 14 -15.39 24.98 -3.23
C LYS A 14 -14.83 25.80 -2.07
N GLU A 15 -13.73 25.32 -1.49
CA GLU A 15 -13.10 25.87 -0.28
C GLU A 15 -12.09 26.98 -0.62
N GLU A 16 -11.67 27.06 -1.88
CA GLU A 16 -10.77 28.08 -2.39
C GLU A 16 -11.42 29.47 -2.56
N ASN A 17 -10.62 30.52 -2.35
CA ASN A 17 -11.06 31.91 -2.45
C ASN A 17 -11.14 32.38 -3.92
N LEU A 18 -12.18 31.92 -4.62
CA LEU A 18 -12.38 32.18 -6.06
C LEU A 18 -13.02 33.54 -6.34
N SER A 19 -12.55 34.20 -7.41
CA SER A 19 -13.26 35.35 -7.99
C SER A 19 -14.66 34.94 -8.48
N ASN A 20 -15.60 35.89 -8.53
CA ASN A 20 -16.98 35.62 -8.96
C ASN A 20 -17.05 34.93 -10.34
N LYS A 21 -16.21 35.36 -11.28
CA LYS A 21 -16.13 34.78 -12.64
C LYS A 21 -15.59 33.34 -12.63
N ALA A 22 -14.70 33.01 -11.70
CA ALA A 22 -14.17 31.65 -11.54
C ALA A 22 -15.21 30.72 -10.89
N ARG A 23 -15.99 31.22 -9.92
CA ARG A 23 -17.08 30.47 -9.30
C ARG A 23 -18.18 30.09 -10.30
N GLU A 24 -18.58 31.02 -11.16
CA GLU A 24 -19.57 30.76 -12.22
C GLU A 24 -19.08 29.69 -13.21
N LYS A 25 -17.81 29.78 -13.65
CA LYS A 25 -17.22 28.76 -14.53
C LYS A 25 -17.12 27.38 -13.86
N ARG A 26 -16.84 27.34 -12.56
CA ARG A 26 -16.80 26.12 -11.76
C ARG A 26 -18.17 25.44 -11.75
N GLU A 27 -19.25 26.18 -11.53
CA GLU A 27 -20.62 25.63 -11.54
C GLU A 27 -21.02 25.08 -12.92
N ILE A 28 -20.70 25.80 -14.00
CA ILE A 28 -20.95 25.35 -15.37
C ILE A 28 -20.20 24.04 -15.66
N LEU A 29 -18.94 23.95 -15.25
CA LEU A 29 -18.12 22.76 -15.46
C LEU A 29 -18.65 21.56 -14.67
N LEU A 30 -19.06 21.80 -13.42
CA LEU A 30 -19.64 20.78 -12.55
C LEU A 30 -20.96 20.24 -13.09
N LYS A 31 -21.81 21.10 -13.66
CA LYS A 31 -23.03 20.68 -14.36
C LYS A 31 -22.74 19.81 -15.58
N LYS A 32 -21.80 20.23 -16.44
CA LYS A 32 -21.41 19.44 -17.62
C LYS A 32 -20.87 18.06 -17.26
N ILE A 33 -20.09 17.98 -16.18
CA ILE A 33 -19.55 16.71 -15.69
C ILE A 33 -20.69 15.79 -15.22
N LYS A 34 -21.68 16.33 -14.49
CA LYS A 34 -22.89 15.57 -14.10
C LYS A 34 -23.71 15.08 -15.29
N ASP A 35 -23.91 15.91 -16.31
CA ASP A 35 -24.65 15.52 -17.52
C ASP A 35 -23.94 14.39 -18.29
N VAL A 36 -22.60 14.41 -18.31
CA VAL A 36 -21.80 13.33 -18.90
C VAL A 36 -21.95 12.04 -18.09
N MET A 37 -21.95 12.08 -16.74
CA MET A 37 -22.18 10.89 -15.91
C MET A 37 -23.53 10.23 -16.18
N ALA A 38 -24.59 11.04 -16.24
CA ALA A 38 -25.94 10.57 -16.51
C ALA A 38 -26.06 9.88 -17.88
N SER A 39 -25.16 10.20 -18.82
CA SER A 39 -25.10 9.58 -20.14
C SER A 39 -24.37 8.22 -20.16
N PHE A 40 -23.61 7.88 -19.09
CA PHE A 40 -22.85 6.62 -18.97
C PHE A 40 -23.06 5.91 -17.61
N PRO A 41 -24.30 5.52 -17.26
CA PRO A 41 -24.64 5.01 -15.92
C PRO A 41 -24.03 3.66 -15.54
N LYS A 42 -23.50 2.89 -16.52
CA LYS A 42 -22.81 1.62 -16.25
C LYS A 42 -21.37 1.81 -15.77
N ASP A 43 -20.73 2.91 -16.16
CA ASP A 43 -19.36 3.26 -15.77
C ASP A 43 -19.33 4.09 -14.47
N PHE A 44 -20.48 4.68 -14.10
CA PHE A 44 -20.63 5.55 -12.93
C PHE A 44 -21.96 5.25 -12.20
N PRO A 45 -22.02 4.24 -11.31
CA PRO A 45 -23.24 3.93 -10.56
C PRO A 45 -23.58 5.05 -9.54
N ASP A 46 -24.87 5.39 -9.47
CA ASP A 46 -25.49 6.59 -8.85
C ASP A 46 -25.15 6.94 -7.37
N LYS A 47 -24.32 6.17 -6.67
CA LYS A 47 -24.03 6.39 -5.25
C LYS A 47 -23.14 7.62 -4.95
N VAL A 48 -22.85 8.46 -5.95
CA VAL A 48 -21.96 9.63 -5.84
C VAL A 48 -22.72 10.92 -5.46
N LEU A 49 -24.05 10.91 -5.36
CA LEU A 49 -24.83 12.14 -5.18
C LEU A 49 -25.89 12.01 -4.09
N GLU A 50 -25.53 12.22 -2.83
CA GLU A 50 -26.45 12.89 -1.89
C GLU A 50 -25.66 13.67 -0.83
N ASP A 51 -25.86 14.98 -0.86
CA ASP A 51 -25.37 15.99 0.09
C ASP A 51 -26.22 15.88 1.36
N GLY A 52 -25.61 15.96 2.54
CA GLY A 52 -26.28 15.71 3.82
C GLY A 52 -27.23 16.82 4.27
N GLU A 53 -28.25 16.43 5.03
CA GLU A 53 -28.96 17.32 5.95
C GLU A 53 -29.16 16.61 7.31
N GLU A 54 -28.74 17.30 8.38
CA GLU A 54 -28.87 16.86 9.77
C GLU A 54 -30.32 16.89 10.28
N SER A 55 -30.69 15.95 11.16
CA SER A 55 -31.62 16.24 12.27
C SER A 55 -31.52 15.16 13.35
N GLY A 56 -31.45 15.58 14.61
CA GLY A 56 -31.11 14.75 15.75
C GLY A 56 -32.27 14.00 16.42
N GLY A 57 -31.92 13.37 17.54
CA GLY A 57 -32.86 13.09 18.63
C GLY A 57 -33.24 11.62 18.86
N SER A 58 -32.65 11.08 19.92
CA SER A 58 -33.34 10.33 20.99
C SER A 58 -33.45 8.78 20.91
N SER A 59 -32.97 8.21 22.02
CA SER A 59 -33.44 7.03 22.78
C SER A 59 -33.20 5.61 22.26
N THR A 60 -32.35 4.90 23.01
CA THR A 60 -32.37 3.45 23.27
C THR A 60 -33.74 3.02 23.88
N PRO A 61 -34.16 1.74 23.78
CA PRO A 61 -33.58 0.70 24.63
C PRO A 61 -33.43 -0.71 23.99
N GLY A 62 -32.41 -1.44 24.45
CA GLY A 62 -32.40 -2.90 24.66
C GLY A 62 -32.55 -3.84 23.46
N ASP A 63 -31.51 -4.59 23.13
CA ASP A 63 -31.40 -5.98 23.60
C ASP A 63 -30.06 -6.61 23.16
N GLY A 64 -29.62 -7.57 23.97
CA GLY A 64 -28.23 -7.98 24.09
C GLY A 64 -27.61 -8.60 22.84
N ASP A 65 -26.38 -8.19 22.58
CA ASP A 65 -25.34 -9.11 22.13
C ASP A 65 -24.01 -8.72 22.75
N SER A 66 -23.26 -9.75 23.14
CA SER A 66 -22.05 -9.65 23.95
C SER A 66 -21.00 -8.81 23.24
N VAL A 67 -20.72 -7.63 23.79
CA VAL A 67 -19.57 -6.80 23.42
C VAL A 67 -18.30 -7.51 23.88
N ALA A 68 -17.70 -8.29 22.99
CA ALA A 68 -16.29 -8.63 23.14
C ALA A 68 -15.52 -7.30 23.15
N SER A 69 -14.79 -7.05 24.23
CA SER A 69 -14.08 -5.79 24.45
C SER A 69 -13.17 -5.46 23.26
N ASP A 70 -13.59 -4.48 22.46
CA ASP A 70 -12.76 -3.74 21.51
C ASP A 70 -11.77 -2.86 22.29
N GLN A 71 -10.87 -3.50 23.03
CA GLN A 71 -9.66 -2.82 23.44
C GLN A 71 -8.84 -2.61 22.17
N ASP A 72 -8.64 -1.33 21.86
CA ASP A 72 -7.69 -0.84 20.87
C ASP A 72 -6.36 -1.57 21.10
N ASP A 73 -5.83 -2.26 20.09
CA ASP A 73 -4.51 -2.91 20.14
C ASP A 73 -3.41 -1.81 20.02
N GLY A 74 -3.56 -0.73 20.81
CA GLY A 74 -2.90 0.58 20.69
C GLY A 74 -1.43 0.64 21.10
N ASP A 75 -0.70 -0.47 20.94
CA ASP A 75 0.75 -0.56 21.18
C ASP A 75 1.53 -0.88 19.89
N ASP A 76 1.03 -0.39 18.75
CA ASP A 76 1.81 -0.35 17.52
C ASP A 76 2.80 0.80 17.63
N GLU A 77 4.04 0.43 17.96
CA GLU A 77 5.22 1.30 17.96
C GLU A 77 5.17 2.16 16.70
N ALA A 78 4.92 3.46 16.90
CA ALA A 78 5.06 4.44 15.85
C ALA A 78 6.49 4.33 15.34
N LEU A 79 6.65 3.95 14.07
CA LEU A 79 7.94 4.05 13.40
C LEU A 79 8.46 5.48 13.61
N PRO A 80 9.74 5.66 13.97
CA PRO A 80 10.30 6.96 14.30
C PRO A 80 10.20 7.96 13.13
N ASP A 81 10.02 7.47 11.91
CA ASP A 81 9.72 8.26 10.72
C ASP A 81 8.21 8.29 10.41
N GLY A 82 7.50 9.23 11.04
CA GLY A 82 6.44 10.11 10.50
C GLY A 82 5.29 9.62 9.59
N ASN A 83 5.30 8.41 9.05
CA ASN A 83 4.36 7.94 8.03
C ASN A 83 3.38 6.91 8.60
N ARG A 84 2.60 7.30 9.62
CA ARG A 84 1.40 6.53 9.98
C ARG A 84 0.38 6.69 8.87
N PHE A 85 -0.23 5.59 8.43
CA PHE A 85 -1.30 5.70 7.45
C PHE A 85 -2.52 6.29 8.16
N GLY A 86 -3.17 7.28 7.55
CA GLY A 86 -4.37 7.88 8.12
C GLY A 86 -5.47 6.83 8.37
N PRO A 87 -6.42 7.10 9.28
CA PRO A 87 -7.60 6.25 9.44
C PRO A 87 -8.29 6.04 8.09
N VAL A 88 -8.47 4.79 7.69
CA VAL A 88 -9.11 4.42 6.43
C VAL A 88 -10.10 3.29 6.68
N ALA A 89 -11.34 3.44 6.18
CA ALA A 89 -12.35 2.39 6.30
C ALA A 89 -11.97 1.16 5.48
N ALA A 90 -12.35 -0.02 5.95
CA ALA A 90 -12.08 -1.28 5.25
C ALA A 90 -12.64 -1.28 3.81
N GLN A 91 -13.75 -0.56 3.59
CA GLN A 91 -14.42 -0.45 2.29
C GLN A 91 -13.80 0.62 1.38
N ASP A 92 -12.99 1.52 1.95
CA ASP A 92 -12.36 2.63 1.23
C ASP A 92 -10.93 2.29 0.77
N LEU A 93 -10.39 1.14 1.18
CA LEU A 93 -9.11 0.65 0.72
C LEU A 93 -9.12 0.42 -0.80
N GLN A 94 -8.23 1.12 -1.50
CA GLN A 94 -8.04 0.97 -2.95
C GLN A 94 -6.93 -0.04 -3.25
N PHE A 95 -6.85 -0.55 -4.48
CA PHE A 95 -5.79 -1.46 -4.94
C PHE A 95 -5.62 -2.70 -4.04
N VAL A 96 -6.75 -3.28 -3.63
CA VAL A 96 -6.79 -4.48 -2.81
C VAL A 96 -6.31 -5.68 -3.63
N LEU A 97 -5.21 -6.28 -3.20
CA LEU A 97 -4.62 -7.47 -3.84
C LEU A 97 -5.20 -8.77 -3.26
N LYS A 98 -5.44 -8.79 -1.94
CA LYS A 98 -6.11 -9.89 -1.25
C LYS A 98 -6.77 -9.37 0.03
N ALA A 99 -7.96 -9.88 0.33
CA ALA A 99 -8.68 -9.59 1.55
C ALA A 99 -9.39 -10.84 2.09
N GLY A 100 -9.51 -10.95 3.40
CA GLY A 100 -10.12 -12.11 4.04
C GLY A 100 -10.02 -12.08 5.56
N TYR A 101 -10.82 -12.91 6.22
CA TYR A 101 -10.76 -13.06 7.67
C TYR A 101 -9.61 -13.99 8.07
N LEU A 102 -8.78 -13.53 9.01
CA LEU A 102 -7.72 -14.30 9.64
C LEU A 102 -7.86 -14.22 11.16
N GLU A 103 -7.34 -15.21 11.88
CA GLU A 103 -7.09 -15.08 13.32
C GLU A 103 -5.67 -14.52 13.49
N LYS A 104 -5.53 -13.32 14.04
CA LYS A 104 -4.25 -12.68 14.34
C LYS A 104 -3.86 -12.92 15.80
N ARG A 105 -2.62 -13.31 16.06
CA ARG A 105 -2.09 -13.46 17.42
C ARG A 105 -1.90 -12.09 18.10
N ARG A 106 -2.25 -12.01 19.39
CA ARG A 106 -1.93 -10.87 20.26
C ARG A 106 -0.42 -10.76 20.49
N LYS A 107 0.05 -9.52 20.69
CA LYS A 107 1.47 -9.20 20.99
C LYS A 107 1.88 -9.77 22.35
N GLU A 108 1.04 -9.54 23.35
CA GLU A 108 1.27 -9.97 24.73
C GLU A 108 0.47 -11.22 25.06
N HIS A 109 1.00 -12.06 25.94
CA HIS A 109 0.27 -13.14 26.59
C HIS A 109 -0.79 -12.54 27.52
N SER A 110 -1.88 -12.08 26.93
CA SER A 110 -3.01 -11.53 27.66
C SER A 110 -3.53 -12.59 28.65
N PHE A 111 -3.37 -12.34 29.96
CA PHE A 111 -3.73 -13.27 31.03
C PHE A 111 -5.24 -13.60 31.11
N LEU A 112 -6.08 -12.82 30.43
CA LEU A 112 -7.55 -12.89 30.47
C LEU A 112 -8.20 -12.93 29.09
N GLY A 113 -7.41 -12.94 28.00
CA GLY A 113 -7.91 -12.80 26.63
C GLY A 113 -7.60 -13.99 25.74
N PHE A 114 -8.44 -14.21 24.72
CA PHE A 114 -8.14 -15.16 23.65
C PHE A 114 -6.87 -14.71 22.91
N GLU A 115 -5.85 -15.57 22.90
CA GLU A 115 -4.55 -15.31 22.27
C GLU A 115 -4.67 -14.95 20.78
N TRP A 116 -5.70 -15.48 20.11
CA TRP A 116 -5.99 -15.31 18.70
C TRP A 116 -7.29 -14.53 18.51
N GLN A 117 -7.25 -13.47 17.72
CA GLN A 117 -8.40 -12.59 17.45
C GLN A 117 -8.77 -12.62 15.98
N LYS A 118 -10.06 -12.81 15.68
CA LYS A 118 -10.56 -12.67 14.32
C LYS A 118 -10.38 -11.22 13.86
N ARG A 119 -9.79 -11.04 12.67
CA ARG A 119 -9.55 -9.76 12.02
C ARG A 119 -9.84 -9.86 10.54
N TRP A 120 -10.48 -8.84 9.98
CA TRP A 120 -10.54 -8.67 8.53
C TRP A 120 -9.20 -8.09 8.07
N CYS A 121 -8.44 -8.87 7.30
CA CYS A 121 -7.11 -8.50 6.86
C CYS A 121 -7.13 -8.14 5.37
N VAL A 122 -6.35 -7.15 4.97
CA VAL A 122 -6.31 -6.64 3.60
C VAL A 122 -4.87 -6.31 3.22
N ILE A 123 -4.42 -6.79 2.07
CA ILE A 123 -3.20 -6.29 1.41
C ILE A 123 -3.65 -5.27 0.37
N SER A 124 -3.27 -4.01 0.56
CA SER A 124 -3.54 -2.89 -0.35
C SER A 124 -2.21 -2.30 -0.80
N ARG A 125 -1.92 -2.38 -2.11
CA ARG A 125 -0.59 -2.09 -2.67
C ARG A 125 0.52 -2.84 -1.92
N THR A 126 1.28 -2.12 -1.10
CA THR A 126 2.45 -2.60 -0.34
C THR A 126 2.21 -2.61 1.17
N VAL A 127 0.96 -2.37 1.62
CA VAL A 127 0.60 -2.20 3.02
C VAL A 127 -0.39 -3.28 3.43
N PHE A 128 -0.15 -3.87 4.61
CA PHE A 128 -1.03 -4.83 5.23
C PHE A 128 -1.88 -4.12 6.30
N TYR A 129 -3.19 -4.14 6.16
CA TYR A 129 -4.15 -3.59 7.10
C TYR A 129 -4.91 -4.70 7.81
N TYR A 130 -5.32 -4.45 9.05
CA TYR A 130 -6.25 -5.33 9.76
C TYR A 130 -7.31 -4.55 10.54
N TYR A 131 -8.54 -5.06 10.50
CA TYR A 131 -9.75 -4.47 11.08
C TYR A 131 -10.42 -5.48 12.01
N GLY A 132 -11.34 -5.02 12.86
CA GLY A 132 -12.25 -5.93 13.57
C GLY A 132 -13.20 -6.62 12.58
N SER A 133 -13.75 -5.86 11.63
CA SER A 133 -14.65 -6.34 10.57
C SER A 133 -14.39 -5.67 9.21
N ASP A 134 -14.98 -6.23 8.15
CA ASP A 134 -14.97 -5.68 6.78
C ASP A 134 -15.85 -4.41 6.61
N LYS A 135 -16.48 -3.94 7.70
CA LYS A 135 -17.33 -2.74 7.72
C LYS A 135 -16.77 -1.63 8.61
N ASP A 136 -15.64 -1.88 9.26
CA ASP A 136 -15.03 -0.92 10.17
C ASP A 136 -14.57 0.33 9.41
N LYS A 137 -14.81 1.50 10.01
CA LYS A 137 -14.44 2.80 9.44
C LYS A 137 -12.97 3.18 9.66
N GLN A 138 -12.25 2.39 10.48
CA GLN A 138 -10.86 2.62 10.81
C GLN A 138 -10.17 1.28 11.09
N GLN A 139 -8.95 1.14 10.58
CA GLN A 139 -8.11 -0.03 10.84
C GLN A 139 -7.71 -0.10 12.32
N LYS A 140 -7.57 -1.32 12.82
CA LYS A 140 -6.99 -1.59 14.15
C LYS A 140 -5.47 -1.46 14.12
N GLY A 141 -4.89 -1.57 12.93
CA GLY A 141 -3.49 -1.26 12.68
C GLY A 141 -3.08 -1.62 11.27
N GLU A 142 -1.86 -1.24 10.92
CA GLU A 142 -1.31 -1.42 9.60
C GLU A 142 0.22 -1.46 9.63
N PHE A 143 0.83 -2.05 8.61
CA PHE A 143 2.27 -2.00 8.42
C PHE A 143 2.64 -2.16 6.94
N ALA A 144 3.69 -1.44 6.52
CA ALA A 144 4.27 -1.64 5.20
C ALA A 144 4.97 -3.02 5.15
N LEU A 145 4.77 -3.75 4.06
CA LEU A 145 5.40 -5.05 3.80
C LEU A 145 6.88 -4.92 3.43
N GLU A 146 7.38 -3.71 3.21
CA GLU A 146 8.78 -3.44 2.90
C GLU A 146 9.72 -3.96 3.99
N GLY A 147 10.77 -4.69 3.57
CA GLY A 147 11.76 -5.29 4.47
C GLY A 147 11.22 -6.44 5.34
N TYR A 148 9.98 -6.88 5.13
CA TYR A 148 9.45 -8.09 5.75
C TYR A 148 9.75 -9.33 4.91
N SER A 149 9.59 -10.49 5.53
CA SER A 149 9.56 -11.81 4.91
C SER A 149 8.34 -12.57 5.42
N THR A 150 7.94 -13.65 4.74
CA THR A 150 6.77 -14.45 5.12
C THR A 150 7.02 -15.95 4.98
N ARG A 151 6.43 -16.74 5.89
CA ARG A 151 6.53 -18.21 5.88
C ARG A 151 5.35 -18.88 6.59
N MET A 152 5.08 -20.13 6.22
CA MET A 152 4.26 -21.04 7.02
C MET A 152 4.98 -21.35 8.35
N ASN A 153 4.22 -21.46 9.44
CA ASN A 153 4.77 -21.81 10.76
C ASN A 153 3.76 -22.65 11.56
N ASN A 154 3.95 -23.97 11.54
CA ASN A 154 3.07 -24.93 12.23
C ASN A 154 3.39 -25.11 13.73
N CYS A 155 4.36 -24.37 14.27
CA CYS A 155 4.70 -24.38 15.70
C CYS A 155 3.93 -23.32 16.50
N LEU A 156 3.15 -22.45 15.83
CA LEU A 156 2.42 -21.35 16.46
C LEU A 156 1.22 -21.82 17.31
N ARG A 157 0.70 -23.02 17.06
CA ARG A 157 -0.43 -23.61 17.77
C ARG A 157 -0.21 -25.09 18.04
N LYS A 158 -0.92 -25.60 19.04
CA LYS A 158 -0.92 -27.04 19.41
C LYS A 158 -2.21 -27.76 18.99
N ASP A 159 -3.22 -27.03 18.52
CA ASP A 159 -4.51 -27.57 18.10
C ASP A 159 -4.51 -27.96 16.61
N SER A 160 -5.66 -28.41 16.11
CA SER A 160 -5.84 -28.86 14.72
C SER A 160 -5.65 -27.74 13.67
N LYS A 161 -5.56 -26.48 14.09
CA LYS A 161 -5.34 -25.33 13.20
C LYS A 161 -3.86 -25.02 12.96
N ARG A 162 -2.93 -25.76 13.58
CA ARG A 162 -1.49 -25.50 13.46
C ARG A 162 -1.00 -25.44 12.01
N ASP A 163 -1.55 -26.27 11.12
CA ASP A 163 -1.14 -26.32 9.71
C ASP A 163 -1.78 -25.19 8.86
N CYS A 164 -2.63 -24.35 9.47
CA CYS A 164 -3.21 -23.15 8.87
C CYS A 164 -2.47 -21.87 9.27
N CYS A 165 -1.31 -22.00 9.92
CA CYS A 165 -0.59 -20.89 10.53
C CYS A 165 0.56 -20.38 9.66
N PHE A 166 0.73 -19.06 9.63
CA PHE A 166 1.84 -18.39 8.96
C PHE A 166 2.26 -17.13 9.73
N GLU A 167 3.42 -16.58 9.39
CA GLU A 167 3.90 -15.35 9.99
C GLU A 167 4.60 -14.45 8.99
N ILE A 168 4.50 -13.14 9.25
CA ILE A 168 5.19 -12.06 8.54
C ILE A 168 6.19 -11.48 9.53
N PHE A 169 7.48 -11.55 9.20
CA PHE A 169 8.58 -11.31 10.14
C PHE A 169 9.71 -10.52 9.49
N ALA A 170 10.46 -9.79 10.30
CA ALA A 170 11.75 -9.19 9.93
C ALA A 170 12.69 -9.31 11.14
N THR A 171 13.99 -9.13 10.92
CA THR A 171 15.01 -9.25 11.98
C THR A 171 14.93 -8.16 13.04
N ASP A 172 14.49 -6.98 12.64
CA ASP A 172 14.48 -5.73 13.41
C ASP A 172 13.07 -5.13 13.57
N LYS A 173 12.04 -5.82 13.08
CA LYS A 173 10.64 -5.39 13.17
C LYS A 173 9.77 -6.40 13.92
N ARG A 174 8.59 -5.94 14.32
CA ARG A 174 7.56 -6.77 14.96
C ARG A 174 7.18 -7.95 14.07
N ILE A 175 7.06 -9.14 14.66
CA ILE A 175 6.52 -10.34 13.99
C ILE A 175 5.00 -10.36 14.11
N TYR A 176 4.31 -10.56 12.98
CA TYR A 176 2.86 -10.74 12.91
C TYR A 176 2.53 -12.19 12.60
N GLN A 177 1.67 -12.79 13.42
CA GLN A 177 1.34 -14.22 13.34
C GLN A 177 -0.15 -14.39 13.09
N PHE A 178 -0.48 -15.27 12.14
CA PHE A 178 -1.84 -15.45 11.64
C PHE A 178 -2.21 -16.93 11.51
N THR A 179 -3.51 -17.21 11.61
CA THR A 179 -4.13 -18.49 11.27
C THR A 179 -5.25 -18.24 10.25
N ALA A 180 -5.19 -18.92 9.11
CA ALA A 180 -6.26 -18.90 8.10
C ALA A 180 -7.34 -19.96 8.40
N ALA A 181 -8.42 -19.99 7.62
CA ALA A 181 -9.47 -21.00 7.82
C ALA A 181 -9.04 -22.40 7.36
N THR A 182 -8.11 -22.48 6.40
CA THR A 182 -7.57 -23.74 5.87
C THR A 182 -6.07 -23.64 5.58
N PRO A 183 -5.34 -24.78 5.49
CA PRO A 183 -3.92 -24.78 5.11
C PRO A 183 -3.69 -24.15 3.73
N LYS A 184 -4.58 -24.45 2.77
CA LYS A 184 -4.53 -23.89 1.42
C LYS A 184 -4.67 -22.37 1.44
N GLU A 185 -5.62 -21.84 2.21
CA GLU A 185 -5.79 -20.39 2.31
C GLU A 185 -4.55 -19.72 2.94
N ALA A 186 -3.93 -20.35 3.95
CA ALA A 186 -2.68 -19.86 4.53
C ALA A 186 -1.54 -19.81 3.50
N GLU A 187 -1.40 -20.85 2.67
CA GLU A 187 -0.43 -20.86 1.57
C GLU A 187 -0.70 -19.76 0.55
N GLU A 188 -1.96 -19.52 0.18
CA GLU A 188 -2.34 -18.42 -0.73
C GLU A 188 -1.99 -17.04 -0.14
N TRP A 189 -2.18 -16.84 1.17
CA TRP A 189 -1.75 -15.62 1.85
C TRP A 189 -0.22 -15.46 1.79
N VAL A 190 0.54 -16.50 2.13
CA VAL A 190 2.01 -16.48 2.08
C VAL A 190 2.51 -16.19 0.67
N GLN A 191 1.91 -16.78 -0.36
CA GLN A 191 2.26 -16.55 -1.76
C GLN A 191 1.99 -15.09 -2.18
N GLN A 192 0.81 -14.56 -1.85
CA GLN A 192 0.47 -13.18 -2.20
C GLN A 192 1.40 -12.17 -1.51
N ILE A 193 1.68 -12.37 -0.22
CA ILE A 193 2.57 -11.49 0.55
C ILE A 193 3.99 -11.55 -0.04
N ARG A 194 4.49 -12.75 -0.33
CA ARG A 194 5.81 -12.94 -0.95
C ARG A 194 5.90 -12.23 -2.30
N PHE A 195 4.87 -12.37 -3.14
CA PHE A 195 4.83 -11.71 -4.45
C PHE A 195 4.95 -10.19 -4.31
N VAL A 196 4.18 -9.59 -3.39
CA VAL A 196 4.22 -8.14 -3.15
C VAL A 196 5.60 -7.68 -2.67
N ILE A 197 6.22 -8.41 -1.75
CA ILE A 197 7.57 -8.08 -1.24
C ILE A 197 8.60 -8.12 -2.38
N GLN A 198 8.57 -9.17 -3.20
CA GLN A 198 9.52 -9.34 -4.32
C GLN A 198 9.31 -8.31 -5.43
N ASP A 199 8.05 -7.96 -5.74
CA ASP A 199 7.71 -6.94 -6.74
C ASP A 199 8.30 -5.57 -6.35
N MET A 200 8.26 -5.24 -5.06
CA MET A 200 8.87 -4.01 -4.52
C MET A 200 10.40 -3.99 -4.68
N GLU A 201 11.07 -5.12 -4.43
CA GLU A 201 12.53 -5.25 -4.59
C GLU A 201 12.96 -5.16 -6.06
N SER A 202 12.11 -5.63 -6.98
CA SER A 202 12.40 -5.70 -8.42
C SER A 202 12.34 -4.36 -9.16
N ASN A 203 11.69 -3.34 -8.60
CA ASN A 203 11.63 -1.99 -9.19
C ASN A 203 12.95 -1.19 -9.06
N THR A 204 14.02 -1.83 -8.59
CA THR A 204 15.37 -1.26 -8.54
C THR A 204 16.08 -1.54 -9.86
N ILE A 205 16.26 -0.51 -10.70
CA ILE A 205 17.04 -0.59 -11.94
C ILE A 205 18.49 -0.93 -11.56
N PRO A 206 19.09 -2.03 -12.06
CA PRO A 206 20.53 -2.22 -11.92
C PRO A 206 21.22 -1.04 -12.60
N GLU A 207 22.02 -0.27 -11.85
CA GLU A 207 22.96 0.65 -12.47
C GLU A 207 23.90 -0.21 -13.34
N GLU A 208 23.71 -0.14 -14.66
CA GLU A 208 24.68 -0.68 -15.60
C GLU A 208 25.98 0.07 -15.33
N GLU A 209 26.97 -0.62 -14.76
CA GLU A 209 28.35 -0.16 -14.69
C GLU A 209 28.76 0.15 -16.13
N VAL A 210 28.72 1.44 -16.49
CA VAL A 210 29.32 1.93 -17.72
C VAL A 210 30.82 1.71 -17.52
N GLU A 211 31.34 0.61 -18.08
CA GLU A 211 32.76 0.38 -18.24
C GLU A 211 33.35 1.66 -18.85
N GLU A 212 34.19 2.36 -18.10
CA GLU A 212 34.88 3.56 -18.54
C GLU A 212 35.62 3.24 -19.85
N GLU A 213 35.19 3.88 -20.94
CA GLU A 213 35.91 3.90 -22.21
C GLU A 213 37.33 4.43 -21.94
N GLU A 214 38.33 3.55 -22.03
CA GLU A 214 39.74 3.94 -21.94
C GLU A 214 40.06 5.01 -22.99
N GLU A 215 40.52 6.14 -22.48
CA GLU A 215 40.83 7.40 -23.13
C GLU A 215 41.92 7.25 -24.21
N TYR A 216 41.66 7.79 -25.41
CA TYR A 216 42.60 7.85 -26.52
C TYR A 216 43.83 8.73 -26.17
N ASP A 217 45.03 8.14 -26.13
CA ASP A 217 46.29 8.88 -25.99
C ASP A 217 46.83 9.32 -27.37
N ASP A 218 46.54 10.58 -27.74
CA ASP A 218 47.15 11.33 -28.84
C ASP A 218 48.37 12.10 -28.33
N VAL A 219 49.57 11.59 -28.62
CA VAL A 219 50.82 12.35 -28.48
C VAL A 219 51.65 12.27 -29.76
N GLY A 220 51.48 13.29 -30.59
CA GLY A 220 52.44 13.64 -31.64
C GLY A 220 53.77 14.12 -31.05
N GLN A 221 54.87 13.66 -31.64
CA GLN A 221 56.16 14.34 -31.55
C GLN A 221 56.77 14.51 -32.94
N VAL A 222 56.89 15.78 -33.31
CA VAL A 222 57.59 16.30 -34.48
C VAL A 222 59.07 16.42 -34.12
N SER A 223 59.96 15.92 -34.98
CA SER A 223 61.33 16.45 -35.07
C SER A 223 61.76 16.48 -36.53
N SER A 224 62.04 17.69 -37.01
CA SER A 224 62.59 18.01 -38.32
C SER A 224 64.10 17.79 -38.40
N GLU A 225 64.59 17.81 -39.65
CA GLU A 225 65.99 17.96 -40.11
C GLU A 225 66.85 16.69 -40.10
N SER A 226 67.62 16.33 -41.13
CA SER A 226 68.09 17.01 -42.35
C SER A 226 68.81 15.99 -43.26
N VAL A 227 68.73 16.18 -44.60
CA VAL A 227 69.81 16.01 -45.63
C VAL A 227 70.62 14.69 -45.58
N ASP A 228 70.70 13.86 -46.63
CA ASP A 228 71.46 14.11 -47.87
C ASP A 228 71.36 12.90 -48.83
N ASP A 229 71.61 13.19 -50.10
CA ASP A 229 71.86 12.29 -51.23
C ASP A 229 73.02 11.28 -51.02
N SER A 230 73.18 10.37 -52.00
CA SER A 230 74.32 9.47 -52.30
C SER A 230 74.09 7.99 -51.92
N ILE A 231 73.72 7.13 -52.88
CA ILE A 231 74.59 6.36 -53.81
C ILE A 231 75.55 5.41 -53.07
N TYR A 232 75.43 4.10 -53.29
CA TYR A 232 76.49 3.20 -53.75
C TYR A 232 75.95 1.77 -53.96
N GLU A 233 76.53 1.11 -54.96
CA GLU A 233 76.24 -0.20 -55.55
C GLU A 233 76.72 -1.42 -54.71
N GLU A 234 76.47 -2.59 -55.30
CA GLU A 234 77.01 -3.95 -55.08
C GLU A 234 76.20 -4.81 -54.08
N VAL A 235 75.66 -5.98 -54.44
CA VAL A 235 76.11 -7.07 -55.33
C VAL A 235 74.96 -7.84 -55.99
#